data_AF-A0A357D3A2-F1
#
_entry.id   AF-A0A357D3A2-F1
#
_cell.length_a   1.000
_cell.length_b   1.000
_cell.length_c   1.000
_cell.angle_alpha   90.00
_cell.angle_beta   90.00
_cell.angle_gamma   90.00
#
_symmetry.space_group_name_H-M   'P 1'
#
loop_
_entity.id
_entity.type
_entity.pdbx_description
1 polymer ?
#
loop_
_entity_poly.entity_id
_entity_poly.type
_entity_poly.pdbx_seq_one_letter_code
_entity_poly.pdbx_strand_id
1 'polypeptide(L)'
;MGNGSTPLTKTLAPIKTGSFGLLVKILLLGLVNALAFWVAVVLLQQRYYWMLALLLLGVAAIDYIYLSARTYPLRFIVPGTIFLAIMVIYPMVYTIYVSFTNYGTGHLLSKEMVVAQYTNRYIQRKDLPTYQAEVFKNPDEEFAFLLTDTSGQQLVAVNGQAVPLAETPLPPSDDDGDGSYERLGHYERQSVLKIFPYLSQLQELTFSYEGLLLKMRSPNEFGYFARQYRYDPERDMLTNLETGTDYYAVDGNFQSSNGELLDIGYKTTIGRRNFRNLFTDRRYAEPFIQVFVWTITFALISVVETFALGLLLAVLLNDVQLKLRGLYRSILIIPYA
;
A
#
# COMPACT_ATOMS: atom_id res chain seq x y z
N MET A 1 -62.20 55.97 28.66
CA MET A 1 -61.81 55.63 27.28
C MET A 1 -60.39 55.09 27.31
N GLY A 2 -60.23 53.77 27.42
CA GLY A 2 -58.92 53.11 27.37
C GLY A 2 -58.77 52.42 26.02
N ASN A 3 -57.73 52.77 25.26
CA ASN A 3 -57.38 52.09 24.03
C ASN A 3 -56.06 51.35 24.26
N GLY A 4 -56.17 50.06 24.56
CA GLY A 4 -55.06 49.16 24.78
C GLY A 4 -54.45 48.71 23.45
N SER A 5 -53.16 48.94 23.28
CA SER A 5 -52.32 48.36 22.24
C SER A 5 -52.08 46.87 22.52
N THR A 6 -52.69 45.99 21.74
CA THR A 6 -52.41 44.55 21.74
C THR A 6 -51.15 44.26 20.91
N PRO A 7 -50.15 43.52 21.43
CA PRO A 7 -49.01 43.09 20.62
C PRO A 7 -49.40 41.87 19.78
N LEU A 8 -49.06 41.90 18.49
CA LEU A 8 -49.20 40.76 17.57
C LEU A 8 -48.12 39.71 17.88
N THR A 9 -48.34 38.87 18.90
CA THR A 9 -47.63 37.59 19.02
C THR A 9 -48.13 36.65 17.94
N LYS A 10 -47.46 36.65 16.79
CA LYS A 10 -47.62 35.61 15.76
C LYS A 10 -46.91 34.35 16.25
N THR A 11 -47.61 33.57 17.07
CA THR A 11 -47.16 32.24 17.51
C THR A 11 -46.96 31.38 16.27
N LEU A 12 -45.71 31.01 15.96
CA LEU A 12 -45.40 30.02 14.93
C LEU A 12 -46.08 28.71 15.34
N ALA A 13 -47.18 28.37 14.68
CA ALA A 13 -47.83 27.08 14.88
C ALA A 13 -46.82 25.95 14.58
N PRO A 14 -46.76 24.90 15.41
CA PRO A 14 -45.87 23.77 15.14
C PRO A 14 -46.33 23.12 13.84
N ILE A 15 -45.48 23.17 12.82
CA ILE A 15 -45.68 22.44 11.57
C ILE A 15 -45.78 20.96 11.96
N LYS A 16 -46.97 20.38 11.84
CA LYS A 16 -47.15 18.93 11.97
C LYS A 16 -46.28 18.28 10.90
N THR A 17 -45.15 17.69 11.30
CA THR A 17 -44.34 16.82 10.43
C THR A 17 -45.28 15.77 9.86
N GLY A 18 -45.53 15.83 8.55
CA GLY A 18 -46.38 14.86 7.87
C GLY A 18 -45.85 13.43 8.10
N SER A 19 -46.75 12.48 8.33
CA SER A 19 -46.46 11.06 8.58
C SER A 19 -45.41 10.49 7.61
N PHE A 20 -45.42 10.94 6.36
CA PHE A 20 -44.44 10.59 5.33
C PHE A 20 -42.99 11.00 5.65
N GLY A 21 -42.76 12.23 6.13
CA GLY A 21 -41.41 12.71 6.44
C GLY A 21 -40.78 12.00 7.64
N LEU A 22 -41.60 11.58 8.59
CA LEU A 22 -41.17 10.76 9.72
C LEU A 22 -40.82 9.34 9.26
N LEU A 23 -41.62 8.74 8.37
CA LEU A 23 -41.35 7.42 7.80
C LEU A 23 -40.05 7.40 6.99
N VAL A 24 -39.84 8.38 6.10
CA VAL A 24 -38.59 8.50 5.32
C VAL A 24 -37.38 8.66 6.24
N LYS A 25 -37.50 9.48 7.28
CA LYS A 25 -36.42 9.68 8.27
C LYS A 25 -36.06 8.39 8.99
N ILE A 26 -37.04 7.63 9.48
CA ILE A 26 -36.80 6.35 10.16
C ILE A 26 -36.20 5.33 9.20
N LEU A 27 -36.67 5.29 7.95
CA LEU A 27 -36.15 4.38 6.94
C LEU A 27 -34.68 4.68 6.63
N LEU A 28 -34.32 5.94 6.41
CA LEU A 28 -32.93 6.35 6.15
C LEU A 28 -32.02 6.07 7.34
N LEU A 29 -32.46 6.42 8.55
CA LEU A 29 -31.68 6.15 9.77
C LEU A 29 -31.53 4.64 10.02
N GLY A 30 -32.59 3.87 9.78
CA GLY A 30 -32.59 2.41 9.84
C GLY A 30 -31.59 1.78 8.87
N LEU A 31 -31.49 2.31 7.64
CA LEU A 31 -30.50 1.86 6.66
C LEU A 31 -29.06 2.15 7.10
N VAL A 32 -28.82 3.35 7.65
CA VAL A 32 -27.51 3.71 8.22
C VAL A 32 -27.14 2.78 9.37
N ASN A 33 -28.10 2.49 10.27
CA ASN A 33 -27.88 1.60 11.41
C ASN A 33 -27.68 0.14 10.99
N ALA A 34 -28.39 -0.34 9.97
CA ALA A 34 -28.17 -1.66 9.39
C ALA A 34 -26.76 -1.79 8.79
N LEU A 35 -26.31 -0.78 8.05
CA LEU A 35 -24.94 -0.74 7.52
C LEU A 35 -23.92 -0.69 8.65
N ALA A 36 -24.12 0.16 9.65
CA ALA A 36 -23.24 0.27 10.80
C ALA A 36 -23.14 -1.03 11.60
N PHE A 37 -24.26 -1.73 11.79
CA PHE A 37 -24.29 -3.05 12.44
C PHE A 37 -23.47 -4.07 11.65
N TRP A 38 -23.63 -4.13 10.32
CA TRP A 38 -22.83 -5.01 9.48
C TRP A 38 -21.33 -4.69 9.61
N VAL A 39 -20.94 -3.41 9.53
CA VAL A 39 -19.54 -2.98 9.73
C VAL A 39 -19.05 -3.34 11.13
N ALA A 40 -19.87 -3.18 12.17
CA ALA A 40 -19.51 -3.53 13.54
C ALA A 40 -19.18 -5.03 13.69
N VAL A 41 -19.94 -5.93 13.06
CA VAL A 41 -19.65 -7.37 13.05
C VAL A 41 -18.31 -7.66 12.37
N VAL A 42 -18.03 -7.03 11.23
CA VAL A 42 -16.75 -7.16 10.51
C VAL A 42 -15.59 -6.68 11.38
N LEU A 43 -15.71 -5.51 12.02
CA LEU A 43 -14.67 -4.97 12.91
C LEU A 43 -14.42 -5.86 14.13
N LEU A 44 -15.46 -6.49 14.66
CA LEU A 44 -15.35 -7.41 15.79
C LEU A 44 -14.63 -8.71 15.41
N GLN A 45 -14.92 -9.27 14.22
CA GLN A 45 -14.22 -10.45 13.70
C GLN A 45 -12.72 -10.19 13.51
N GLN A 46 -12.37 -8.99 13.04
CA GLN A 46 -11.00 -8.56 12.81
C GLN A 46 -10.30 -8.01 14.08
N ARG A 47 -10.97 -8.03 15.24
CA ARG A 47 -10.47 -7.52 16.54
C ARG A 47 -10.07 -6.05 16.53
N TYR A 48 -10.64 -5.23 15.65
CA TYR A 48 -10.40 -3.78 15.60
C TYR A 48 -11.27 -3.02 16.61
N TYR A 49 -11.04 -3.24 17.90
CA TYR A 49 -11.87 -2.70 18.98
C TYR A 49 -11.95 -1.17 19.01
N TRP A 50 -10.87 -0.47 18.64
CA TRP A 50 -10.85 0.99 18.62
C TRP A 50 -11.77 1.58 17.54
N MET A 51 -11.72 1.02 16.33
CA MET A 51 -12.60 1.42 15.24
C MET A 51 -14.06 1.06 15.53
N LEU A 52 -14.30 -0.10 16.18
CA LEU A 52 -15.63 -0.49 16.64
C LEU A 52 -16.20 0.52 17.63
N ALA A 53 -15.42 0.91 18.65
CA ALA A 53 -15.84 1.92 19.63
C ALA A 53 -16.15 3.27 18.96
N LEU A 54 -15.30 3.72 18.04
CA LEU A 54 -15.52 4.95 17.28
C LEU A 54 -16.82 4.89 16.45
N LEU A 55 -17.07 3.77 15.78
CA LEU A 55 -18.27 3.56 14.98
C LEU A 55 -19.54 3.58 15.84
N LEU A 56 -19.55 2.85 16.96
CA LEU A 56 -20.71 2.80 17.86
C LEU A 56 -21.00 4.18 18.47
N LEU A 57 -19.96 4.92 18.88
CA LEU A 57 -20.10 6.29 19.38
C LEU A 57 -20.63 7.24 18.29
N GLY A 58 -20.12 7.12 17.06
CA GLY A 58 -20.57 7.93 15.92
C GLY A 58 -22.03 7.67 15.56
N VAL A 59 -22.44 6.41 15.51
CA VAL A 59 -23.83 6.01 15.22
C VAL A 59 -24.76 6.48 16.32
N ALA A 60 -24.41 6.24 17.59
CA ALA A 60 -25.19 6.71 18.73
C ALA A 60 -25.34 8.26 18.73
N ALA A 61 -24.28 8.98 18.35
CA ALA A 61 -24.32 10.43 18.23
C ALA A 61 -25.25 10.88 17.09
N ILE A 62 -25.17 10.24 15.91
CA ILE A 62 -26.04 10.52 14.77
C ILE A 62 -27.50 10.23 15.13
N ASP A 63 -27.78 9.06 15.71
CA ASP A 63 -29.12 8.67 16.17
C ASP A 63 -29.66 9.68 17.19
N TYR A 64 -28.85 10.05 18.18
CA TYR A 64 -29.24 11.06 19.17
C TYR A 64 -29.55 12.40 18.51
N ILE A 65 -28.71 12.88 17.58
CA ILE A 65 -28.89 14.17 16.91
C ILE A 65 -30.15 14.17 16.02
N TYR A 66 -30.40 13.09 15.30
CA TYR A 66 -31.56 13.01 14.41
C TYR A 66 -32.85 12.71 15.17
N LEU A 67 -32.85 11.88 16.22
CA LEU A 67 -34.06 11.54 16.98
C LEU A 67 -34.44 12.59 18.02
N SER A 68 -33.48 13.24 18.69
CA SER A 68 -33.76 14.23 19.75
C SER A 68 -34.34 15.53 19.20
N ALA A 69 -35.38 16.04 19.87
CA ALA A 69 -35.97 17.35 19.54
C ALA A 69 -35.05 18.53 19.91
N ARG A 70 -34.15 18.35 20.89
CA ARG A 70 -33.25 19.41 21.40
C ARG A 70 -32.07 19.69 20.46
N THR A 71 -31.69 18.74 19.62
CA THR A 71 -30.54 18.81 18.71
C THR A 71 -30.93 19.24 17.29
N TYR A 72 -32.11 19.85 17.11
CA TYR A 72 -32.59 20.28 15.79
C TYR A 72 -31.56 21.09 14.98
N PRO A 73 -30.84 22.09 15.56
CA PRO A 73 -29.82 22.84 14.83
C PRO A 73 -28.66 21.99 14.30
N LEU A 74 -28.26 20.95 15.05
CA LEU A 74 -27.12 20.10 14.69
C LEU A 74 -27.39 19.28 13.42
N ARG A 75 -28.65 18.98 13.10
CA ARG A 75 -29.02 18.19 11.92
C ARG A 75 -28.59 18.84 10.60
N PHE A 76 -28.46 20.16 10.57
CA PHE A 76 -27.98 20.90 9.40
C PHE A 76 -26.46 20.94 9.31
N ILE A 77 -25.77 20.79 10.46
CA ILE A 77 -24.31 20.88 10.56
C ILE A 77 -23.69 19.50 10.36
N VAL A 78 -24.30 18.44 10.91
CA VAL A 78 -23.74 17.07 10.94
C VAL A 78 -23.28 16.58 9.57
N PRO A 79 -24.05 16.68 8.46
CA PRO A 79 -23.57 16.22 7.16
C PRO A 79 -22.28 16.94 6.76
N GLY A 80 -22.24 18.26 6.88
CA GLY A 80 -21.04 19.06 6.58
C GLY A 80 -19.86 18.72 7.47
N THR A 81 -20.08 18.50 8.78
CA THR A 81 -19.03 18.11 9.72
C THR A 81 -18.47 16.73 9.42
N ILE A 82 -19.31 15.77 9.01
CA ILE A 82 -18.85 14.43 8.60
C ILE A 82 -17.95 14.56 7.36
N PHE A 83 -18.38 15.31 6.35
CA PHE A 83 -17.55 15.55 5.16
C PHE A 83 -16.24 16.25 5.51
N LEU A 84 -16.27 17.27 6.36
CA LEU A 84 -15.07 17.95 6.85
C LEU A 84 -14.14 17.00 7.62
N ALA A 85 -14.70 16.12 8.45
CA ALA A 85 -13.91 15.15 9.21
C ALA A 85 -13.20 14.15 8.29
N ILE A 86 -13.91 13.60 7.30
CA ILE A 86 -13.38 12.56 6.40
C ILE A 86 -12.44 13.16 5.35
N MET A 87 -12.79 14.31 4.76
CA MET A 87 -12.06 14.89 3.63
C MET A 87 -10.94 15.83 4.05
N VAL A 88 -11.02 16.44 5.24
CA VAL A 88 -10.03 17.44 5.70
C VAL A 88 -9.30 16.97 6.94
N ILE A 89 -10.02 16.63 8.01
CA ILE A 89 -9.37 16.29 9.28
C ILE A 89 -8.61 14.96 9.17
N TYR A 90 -9.18 13.93 8.54
CA TYR A 90 -8.53 12.63 8.42
C TYR A 90 -7.20 12.72 7.63
N PRO A 91 -7.13 13.32 6.41
CA PRO A 91 -5.86 13.50 5.72
C PRO A 91 -4.87 14.36 6.49
N MET A 92 -5.34 15.38 7.21
CA MET A 92 -4.48 16.21 8.06
C MET A 92 -3.85 15.39 9.20
N VAL A 93 -4.66 14.65 9.96
CA VAL A 93 -4.17 13.78 11.06
C VAL A 93 -3.27 12.68 10.53
N TYR A 94 -3.60 12.08 9.37
CA TYR A 94 -2.75 11.08 8.73
C TYR A 94 -1.39 11.67 8.31
N THR A 95 -1.37 12.89 7.76
CA THR A 95 -0.13 13.59 7.41
C THR A 95 0.72 13.88 8.65
N ILE A 96 0.08 14.30 9.75
CA ILE A 96 0.74 14.47 11.04
C ILE A 96 1.33 13.14 11.52
N TYR A 97 0.57 12.05 11.48
CA TYR A 97 1.08 10.72 11.84
C TYR A 97 2.30 10.32 10.99
N VAL A 98 2.20 10.46 9.65
CA VAL A 98 3.29 10.15 8.71
C VAL A 98 4.54 10.96 9.03
N SER A 99 4.41 12.22 9.48
CA SER A 99 5.55 13.05 9.86
C SER A 99 6.38 12.51 11.04
N PHE A 100 5.83 11.60 11.85
CA PHE A 100 6.56 10.89 12.93
C PHE A 100 7.12 9.53 12.49
N THR A 101 6.99 9.16 11.22
CA THR A 101 7.46 7.89 10.65
C THR A 101 8.63 8.11 9.69
N ASN A 102 9.34 7.03 9.35
CA ASN A 102 10.35 7.03 8.29
C ASN A 102 9.75 6.79 6.89
N TYR A 103 8.43 7.00 6.70
CA TYR A 103 7.77 6.72 5.43
C TYR A 103 8.40 7.52 4.29
N GLY A 104 8.96 6.81 3.31
CA GLY A 104 9.69 7.39 2.19
C GLY A 104 10.37 6.31 1.35
N THR A 105 11.28 6.72 0.47
CA THR A 105 12.05 5.82 -0.38
C THR A 105 12.82 4.80 0.46
N GLY A 106 12.62 3.51 0.18
CA GLY A 106 13.25 2.41 0.91
C GLY A 106 12.48 1.94 2.15
N HIS A 107 11.41 2.64 2.57
CA HIS A 107 10.64 2.34 3.79
C HIS A 107 9.12 2.36 3.54
N LEU A 108 8.68 1.75 2.44
CA LEU A 108 7.27 1.75 2.01
C LEU A 108 6.47 0.60 2.61
N LEU A 109 7.13 -0.54 2.83
CA LEU A 109 6.49 -1.80 3.20
C LEU A 109 6.40 -1.96 4.72
N SER A 110 5.44 -2.78 5.16
CA SER A 110 5.43 -3.25 6.55
C SER A 110 6.61 -4.18 6.78
N LYS A 111 7.03 -4.34 8.04
CA LYS A 111 8.12 -5.23 8.40
C LYS A 111 7.88 -6.67 7.96
N GLU A 112 6.66 -7.15 8.13
CA GLU A 112 6.25 -8.50 7.70
C GLU A 112 6.43 -8.69 6.19
N MET A 113 6.06 -7.69 5.39
CA MET A 113 6.24 -7.71 3.94
C MET A 113 7.72 -7.71 3.55
N VAL A 114 8.55 -6.93 4.24
CA VAL A 114 10.00 -6.89 4.02
C VAL A 114 10.64 -8.24 4.38
N VAL A 115 10.30 -8.80 5.53
CA VAL A 115 10.77 -10.13 5.96
C VAL A 115 10.33 -11.21 4.96
N ALA A 116 9.08 -11.19 4.51
CA ALA A 116 8.59 -12.10 3.49
C ALA A 116 9.38 -11.96 2.16
N GLN A 117 9.69 -10.72 1.77
CA GLN A 117 10.48 -10.46 0.57
C GLN A 117 11.90 -11.03 0.68
N TYR A 118 12.58 -10.89 1.82
CA TYR A 118 13.92 -11.46 2.02
C TYR A 118 13.91 -12.99 2.13
N THR A 119 12.98 -13.54 2.90
CA THR A 119 12.89 -15.00 3.14
C THR A 119 12.45 -15.79 1.90
N ASN A 120 11.85 -15.12 0.91
CA ASN A 120 11.53 -15.68 -0.41
C ASN A 120 12.66 -15.51 -1.45
N ARG A 121 13.78 -14.86 -1.12
CA ARG A 121 14.95 -14.80 -2.01
C ARG A 121 15.67 -16.15 -1.98
N TYR A 122 15.89 -16.71 -3.17
CA TYR A 122 16.73 -17.88 -3.39
C TYR A 122 18.00 -17.48 -4.10
N ILE A 123 19.12 -18.06 -3.67
CA ILE A 123 20.42 -17.87 -4.30
C ILE A 123 20.98 -19.20 -4.77
N GLN A 124 21.69 -19.18 -5.89
CA GLN A 124 22.38 -20.36 -6.40
C GLN A 124 23.52 -20.73 -5.47
N ARG A 125 23.60 -22.01 -5.08
CA ARG A 125 24.72 -22.59 -4.34
C ARG A 125 25.87 -22.87 -5.30
N LYS A 126 26.87 -22.00 -5.30
CA LYS A 126 28.05 -22.08 -6.20
C LYS A 126 29.05 -23.15 -5.79
N ASP A 127 28.95 -23.63 -4.55
CA ASP A 127 29.75 -24.71 -3.98
C ASP A 127 29.27 -26.10 -4.39
N LEU A 128 28.08 -26.21 -4.99
CA LEU A 128 27.50 -27.46 -5.48
C LEU A 128 27.58 -27.56 -7.01
N PRO A 129 27.61 -28.79 -7.58
CA PRO A 129 27.71 -28.97 -9.02
C PRO A 129 26.46 -28.44 -9.73
N THR A 130 26.68 -28.02 -10.97
CA THR A 130 25.63 -27.70 -11.94
C THR A 130 25.44 -28.89 -12.87
N TYR A 131 24.20 -29.13 -13.28
CA TYR A 131 23.85 -30.25 -14.15
C TYR A 131 23.55 -29.74 -15.55
N GLN A 132 24.12 -30.37 -16.56
CA GLN A 132 23.64 -30.26 -17.93
C GLN A 132 22.29 -30.97 -18.02
N ALA A 133 21.31 -30.27 -18.58
CA ALA A 133 19.93 -30.72 -18.62
C ALA A 133 19.51 -31.09 -20.03
N GLU A 134 19.01 -32.30 -20.15
CA GLU A 134 18.31 -32.79 -21.33
C GLU A 134 16.82 -32.88 -20.98
N VAL A 135 15.99 -32.27 -21.82
CA VAL A 135 14.56 -32.14 -21.55
C VAL A 135 13.80 -33.18 -22.34
N PHE A 136 12.89 -33.87 -21.68
CA PHE A 136 11.99 -34.84 -22.25
C PHE A 136 10.55 -34.40 -22.00
N LYS A 137 9.65 -34.66 -22.95
CA LYS A 137 8.23 -34.29 -22.87
C LYS A 137 7.38 -35.49 -23.23
N ASN A 138 6.28 -35.71 -22.50
CA ASN A 138 5.29 -36.74 -22.83
C ASN A 138 4.12 -36.16 -23.66
N PRO A 139 3.22 -37.00 -24.21
CA PRO A 139 2.04 -36.53 -24.95
C PRO A 139 1.06 -35.68 -24.12
N ASP A 140 1.08 -35.81 -22.79
CA ASP A 140 0.23 -35.06 -21.85
C ASP A 140 0.81 -33.68 -21.48
N GLU A 141 1.88 -33.27 -22.17
CA GLU A 141 2.62 -32.02 -21.95
C GLU A 141 3.33 -31.88 -20.59
N GLU A 142 3.61 -32.99 -19.93
CA GLU A 142 4.47 -33.04 -18.76
C GLU A 142 5.95 -33.15 -19.18
N PHE A 143 6.83 -32.63 -18.32
CA PHE A 143 8.26 -32.56 -18.57
C PHE A 143 9.04 -33.42 -17.58
N ALA A 144 10.03 -34.14 -18.09
CA ALA A 144 11.05 -34.81 -17.32
C ALA A 144 12.43 -34.33 -17.77
N PHE A 145 13.40 -34.36 -16.87
CA PHE A 145 14.75 -33.89 -17.13
C PHE A 145 15.75 -34.98 -16.79
N LEU A 146 16.71 -35.21 -17.68
CA LEU A 146 17.93 -35.92 -17.33
C LEU A 146 19.01 -34.89 -17.04
N LEU A 147 19.56 -34.95 -15.83
CA LEU A 147 20.51 -34.00 -15.30
C LEU A 147 21.86 -34.71 -15.12
N THR A 148 22.88 -34.29 -15.87
CA THR A 148 24.22 -34.89 -15.82
C THR A 148 25.23 -33.89 -15.26
N ASP A 149 25.94 -34.24 -14.19
CA ASP A 149 26.99 -33.38 -13.62
C ASP A 149 28.36 -33.57 -14.31
N THR A 150 29.35 -32.79 -13.90
CA THR A 150 30.72 -32.88 -14.43
C THR A 150 31.48 -34.15 -14.03
N SER A 151 31.02 -34.86 -13.00
CA SER A 151 31.56 -36.17 -12.58
C SER A 151 30.93 -37.34 -13.34
N GLY A 152 29.88 -37.10 -14.13
CA GLY A 152 29.11 -38.14 -14.83
C GLY A 152 27.97 -38.73 -13.99
N GLN A 153 27.63 -38.18 -12.83
CA GLN A 153 26.44 -38.57 -12.09
C GLN A 153 25.19 -38.10 -12.84
N GLN A 154 24.23 -39.00 -13.00
CA GLN A 154 22.97 -38.73 -13.68
C GLN A 154 21.80 -38.78 -12.69
N LEU A 155 20.99 -37.73 -12.71
CA LEU A 155 19.73 -37.63 -11.96
C LEU A 155 18.56 -37.49 -12.94
N VAL A 156 17.42 -38.07 -12.59
CA VAL A 156 16.15 -37.87 -13.28
C VAL A 156 15.27 -36.98 -12.43
N ALA A 157 14.91 -35.81 -12.97
CA ALA A 157 14.01 -34.84 -12.36
C ALA A 157 12.62 -34.92 -13.01
N VAL A 158 11.62 -35.36 -12.23
CA VAL A 158 10.23 -35.53 -12.67
C VAL A 158 9.29 -35.35 -11.47
N ASN A 159 8.08 -34.82 -11.69
CA ASN A 159 7.05 -34.68 -10.64
C ASN A 159 7.52 -33.96 -9.36
N GLY A 160 8.42 -32.96 -9.49
CA GLY A 160 8.90 -32.15 -8.37
C GLY A 160 9.97 -32.83 -7.50
N GLN A 161 10.48 -33.99 -7.87
CA GLN A 161 11.61 -34.66 -7.22
C GLN A 161 12.70 -34.97 -8.24
N ALA A 162 13.96 -34.96 -7.80
CA ALA A 162 15.04 -35.56 -8.56
C ALA A 162 15.52 -36.82 -7.83
N VAL A 163 15.81 -37.88 -8.58
CA VAL A 163 16.33 -39.14 -8.06
C VAL A 163 17.50 -39.62 -8.91
N PRO A 164 18.47 -40.38 -8.36
CA PRO A 164 19.52 -40.97 -9.18
C PRO A 164 18.95 -41.85 -10.30
N LEU A 165 19.59 -41.84 -11.46
CA LEU A 165 19.16 -42.66 -12.62
C LEU A 165 19.10 -44.16 -12.29
N ALA A 166 19.90 -44.65 -11.34
CA ALA A 166 19.83 -46.04 -10.89
C ALA A 166 18.55 -46.38 -10.12
N GLU A 167 17.87 -45.38 -9.56
CA GLU A 167 16.71 -45.52 -8.67
C GLU A 167 15.41 -45.02 -9.33
N THR A 168 15.50 -44.49 -10.55
CA THR A 168 14.34 -43.93 -11.25
C THR A 168 13.38 -45.02 -11.71
N PRO A 169 12.05 -44.79 -11.65
CA PRO A 169 11.06 -45.65 -12.31
C PRO A 169 11.02 -45.43 -13.84
N LEU A 170 11.77 -44.46 -14.38
CA LEU A 170 11.80 -44.12 -15.80
C LEU A 170 13.11 -44.60 -16.44
N PRO A 171 13.16 -45.83 -16.99
CA PRO A 171 14.39 -46.32 -17.61
C PRO A 171 14.73 -45.48 -18.85
N PRO A 172 15.99 -45.07 -19.00
CA PRO A 172 16.46 -44.42 -20.21
C PRO A 172 16.58 -45.44 -21.36
N SER A 173 16.29 -45.01 -22.59
CA SER A 173 16.51 -45.80 -23.82
C SER A 173 17.40 -45.02 -24.76
N ASP A 174 18.49 -45.66 -25.18
CA ASP A 174 19.37 -45.23 -26.28
C ASP A 174 19.04 -46.13 -27.47
N ASP A 175 18.24 -45.62 -28.40
CA ASP A 175 17.68 -46.40 -29.50
C ASP A 175 18.65 -46.52 -30.69
N ASP A 176 19.63 -45.61 -30.80
CA ASP A 176 20.59 -45.55 -31.91
C ASP A 176 22.04 -45.90 -31.53
N GLY A 177 22.31 -46.08 -30.23
CA GLY A 177 23.60 -46.46 -29.68
C GLY A 177 24.63 -45.34 -29.72
N ASP A 178 24.21 -44.08 -29.86
CA ASP A 178 25.09 -42.93 -29.97
C ASP A 178 25.61 -42.41 -28.61
N GLY A 179 25.08 -42.97 -27.51
CA GLY A 179 25.42 -42.59 -26.14
C GLY A 179 24.57 -41.47 -25.56
N SER A 180 23.57 -40.98 -26.31
CA SER A 180 22.47 -40.15 -25.82
C SER A 180 21.23 -40.98 -25.53
N TYR A 181 20.29 -40.44 -24.77
CA TYR A 181 19.00 -41.09 -24.56
C TYR A 181 17.90 -40.36 -25.32
N GLU A 182 17.19 -41.07 -26.21
CA GLU A 182 16.06 -40.52 -26.97
C GLU A 182 14.79 -40.54 -26.14
N ARG A 183 14.70 -41.48 -25.20
CA ARG A 183 13.51 -41.69 -24.37
C ARG A 183 13.88 -41.86 -22.90
N LEU A 184 12.98 -41.38 -22.04
CA LEU A 184 13.01 -41.62 -20.61
C LEU A 184 11.64 -42.20 -20.23
N GLY A 185 11.51 -43.53 -20.25
CA GLY A 185 10.21 -44.20 -20.18
C GLY A 185 9.26 -43.78 -21.32
N HIS A 186 8.19 -43.07 -20.98
CA HIS A 186 7.18 -42.56 -21.92
C HIS A 186 7.43 -41.12 -22.40
N TYR A 187 8.52 -40.49 -21.96
CA TYR A 187 8.91 -39.15 -22.39
C TYR A 187 9.87 -39.21 -23.57
N GLU A 188 9.74 -38.30 -24.52
CA GLU A 188 10.61 -38.18 -25.70
C GLU A 188 11.50 -36.94 -25.59
N ARG A 189 12.78 -37.09 -25.95
CA ARG A 189 13.77 -36.01 -25.91
C ARG A 189 13.33 -34.85 -26.80
N GLN A 190 13.41 -33.65 -26.25
CA GLN A 190 13.07 -32.41 -26.93
C GLN A 190 14.34 -31.65 -27.31
N SER A 191 14.34 -31.06 -28.50
CA SER A 191 15.39 -30.12 -28.88
C SER A 191 15.14 -28.76 -28.21
N VAL A 192 16.22 -28.00 -28.00
CA VAL A 192 16.17 -26.66 -27.39
C VAL A 192 15.14 -25.76 -28.10
N LEU A 193 15.06 -25.83 -29.45
CA LEU A 193 14.10 -25.07 -30.26
C LEU A 193 12.63 -25.38 -29.92
N LYS A 194 12.29 -26.64 -29.62
CA LYS A 194 10.92 -27.06 -29.28
C LYS A 194 10.52 -26.65 -27.86
N ILE A 195 11.50 -26.36 -26.99
CA ILE A 195 11.28 -26.03 -25.59
C ILE A 195 11.06 -24.52 -25.38
N PHE A 196 11.55 -23.66 -26.29
CA PHE A 196 11.42 -22.19 -26.19
C PHE A 196 10.01 -21.69 -25.81
N PRO A 197 8.91 -22.20 -26.40
CA PRO A 197 7.56 -21.78 -26.04
C PRO A 197 7.17 -22.07 -24.59
N TYR A 198 7.84 -23.03 -23.94
CA TYR A 198 7.53 -23.51 -22.59
C TYR A 198 8.51 -22.97 -21.54
N LEU A 199 9.47 -22.12 -21.89
CA LEU A 199 10.53 -21.69 -20.96
C LEU A 199 10.01 -21.07 -19.66
N SER A 200 8.98 -20.23 -19.72
CA SER A 200 8.39 -19.65 -18.50
C SER A 200 7.82 -20.73 -17.57
N GLN A 201 7.17 -21.74 -18.12
CA GLN A 201 6.64 -22.88 -17.35
C GLN A 201 7.79 -23.70 -16.75
N LEU A 202 8.85 -23.96 -17.53
CA LEU A 202 10.00 -24.75 -17.04
C LEU A 202 10.82 -24.02 -15.97
N GLN A 203 10.89 -22.69 -16.02
CA GLN A 203 11.55 -21.88 -14.99
C GLN A 203 10.83 -21.89 -13.64
N GLU A 204 9.52 -22.14 -13.64
CA GLU A 204 8.72 -22.28 -12.41
C GLU A 204 8.88 -23.67 -11.77
N LEU A 205 9.27 -24.68 -12.55
CA LEU A 205 9.50 -26.04 -12.05
C LEU A 205 10.64 -26.06 -11.02
N THR A 206 10.38 -26.75 -9.92
CA THR A 206 11.33 -26.92 -8.83
C THR A 206 11.38 -28.39 -8.46
N PHE A 207 12.59 -28.94 -8.36
CA PHE A 207 12.80 -30.34 -8.00
C PHE A 207 13.53 -30.44 -6.66
N SER A 208 13.02 -31.24 -5.73
CA SER A 208 13.69 -31.49 -4.46
C SER A 208 14.69 -32.64 -4.59
N TYR A 209 15.93 -32.44 -4.12
CA TYR A 209 16.96 -33.48 -4.03
C TYR A 209 17.84 -33.21 -2.80
N GLU A 210 18.03 -34.22 -1.95
CA GLU A 210 18.82 -34.12 -0.70
C GLU A 210 18.45 -32.92 0.20
N GLY A 211 17.18 -32.50 0.19
CA GLY A 211 16.68 -31.35 0.96
C GLY A 211 16.99 -29.97 0.35
N LEU A 212 17.58 -29.93 -0.84
CA LEU A 212 17.84 -28.72 -1.62
C LEU A 212 16.90 -28.65 -2.83
N LEU A 213 16.77 -27.45 -3.40
CA LEU A 213 15.93 -27.21 -4.57
C LEU A 213 16.80 -27.11 -5.82
N LEU A 214 16.61 -28.00 -6.77
CA LEU A 214 17.12 -27.90 -8.13
C LEU A 214 16.17 -27.05 -8.96
N LYS A 215 16.69 -26.02 -9.62
CA LYS A 215 15.93 -25.16 -10.53
C LYS A 215 16.73 -24.90 -11.80
N MET A 216 15.99 -24.60 -12.87
CA MET A 216 16.56 -24.20 -14.15
C MET A 216 17.30 -22.87 -14.02
N ARG A 217 18.58 -22.85 -14.39
CA ARG A 217 19.43 -21.65 -14.48
C ARG A 217 19.44 -21.10 -15.91
N SER A 218 19.55 -22.00 -16.88
CA SER A 218 19.45 -21.73 -18.31
C SER A 218 18.70 -22.90 -18.97
N PRO A 219 18.25 -22.79 -20.24
CA PRO A 219 17.51 -23.87 -20.90
C PRO A 219 18.20 -25.25 -20.86
N ASN A 220 19.53 -25.27 -20.71
CA ASN A 220 20.34 -26.49 -20.72
C ASN A 220 21.04 -26.74 -19.38
N GLU A 221 20.78 -25.96 -18.33
CA GLU A 221 21.52 -26.06 -17.07
C GLU A 221 20.61 -25.93 -15.86
N PHE A 222 20.78 -26.86 -14.92
CA PHE A 222 20.15 -26.81 -13.60
C PHE A 222 21.21 -26.58 -12.52
N GLY A 223 20.81 -25.87 -11.47
CA GLY A 223 21.64 -25.63 -10.31
C GLY A 223 20.86 -25.76 -9.02
N TYR A 224 21.59 -25.98 -7.93
CA TYR A 224 21.01 -25.95 -6.59
C TYR A 224 20.75 -24.51 -6.14
N PHE A 225 19.56 -24.30 -5.60
CA PHE A 225 19.14 -23.06 -4.98
C PHE A 225 18.79 -23.33 -3.52
N ALA A 226 19.29 -22.45 -2.66
CA ALA A 226 18.94 -22.42 -1.25
C ALA A 226 18.31 -21.07 -0.91
N ARG A 227 17.54 -21.02 0.18
CA ARG A 227 17.07 -19.75 0.72
C ARG A 227 18.28 -18.90 1.10
N GLN A 228 18.27 -17.63 0.71
CA GLN A 228 19.36 -16.71 1.04
C GLN A 228 19.25 -16.21 2.50
N TYR A 229 18.03 -15.99 2.97
CA TYR A 229 17.77 -15.45 4.30
C TYR A 229 16.84 -16.34 5.12
N ARG A 230 17.08 -16.38 6.42
CA ARG A 230 16.16 -16.94 7.41
C ARG A 230 15.83 -15.86 8.45
N TYR A 231 14.55 -15.74 8.78
CA TYR A 231 14.09 -14.83 9.82
C TYR A 231 13.96 -15.56 11.16
N ASP A 232 14.49 -14.95 12.21
CA ASP A 232 14.32 -15.37 13.60
C ASP A 232 13.39 -14.37 14.31
N PRO A 233 12.16 -14.77 14.69
CA PRO A 233 11.20 -13.88 15.34
C PRO A 233 11.53 -13.58 16.81
N GLU A 234 12.34 -14.40 17.50
CA GLU A 234 12.68 -14.16 18.91
C GLU A 234 13.73 -13.06 19.05
N ARG A 235 14.70 -13.06 18.13
CA ARG A 235 15.79 -12.08 18.09
C ARG A 235 15.53 -10.93 17.14
N ASP A 236 14.45 -11.01 16.37
CA ASP A 236 14.02 -10.00 15.43
C ASP A 236 15.10 -9.66 14.38
N MET A 237 15.63 -10.71 13.76
CA MET A 237 16.79 -10.63 12.87
C MET A 237 16.65 -11.51 11.61
N LEU A 238 17.33 -11.10 10.55
CA LEU A 238 17.53 -11.87 9.33
C LEU A 238 18.97 -12.39 9.31
N THR A 239 19.15 -13.71 9.21
CA THR A 239 20.47 -14.32 9.00
C THR A 239 20.65 -14.62 7.51
N ASN A 240 21.72 -14.10 6.91
CA ASN A 240 22.16 -14.52 5.59
C ASN A 240 22.80 -15.91 5.70
N LEU A 241 22.23 -16.91 5.03
CA LEU A 241 22.65 -18.30 5.09
C LEU A 241 23.90 -18.60 4.26
N GLU A 242 24.31 -17.70 3.36
CA GLU A 242 25.54 -17.81 2.56
C GLU A 242 26.75 -17.26 3.33
N THR A 243 26.62 -16.07 3.93
CA THR A 243 27.72 -15.40 4.64
C THR A 243 27.73 -15.68 6.14
N GLY A 244 26.62 -16.17 6.71
CA GLY A 244 26.43 -16.32 8.15
C GLY A 244 26.22 -14.99 8.90
N THR A 245 25.99 -13.89 8.17
CA THR A 245 25.83 -12.55 8.77
C THR A 245 24.41 -12.34 9.29
N ASP A 246 24.29 -11.90 10.54
CA ASP A 246 23.02 -11.51 11.15
C ASP A 246 22.74 -10.01 10.96
N TYR A 247 21.48 -9.69 10.63
CA TYR A 247 20.97 -8.34 10.44
C TYR A 247 19.78 -8.10 11.37
N TYR A 248 19.91 -7.16 12.30
CA TYR A 248 18.91 -6.83 13.31
C TYR A 248 17.99 -5.71 12.85
N ALA A 249 16.72 -5.80 13.21
CA ALA A 249 15.73 -4.77 12.92
C ALA A 249 15.94 -3.52 13.81
N VAL A 250 16.54 -2.46 13.25
CA VAL A 250 16.85 -1.22 13.96
C VAL A 250 16.38 -0.02 13.15
N ASP A 251 15.56 0.84 13.76
CA ASP A 251 15.13 2.12 13.19
C ASP A 251 14.49 2.05 11.79
N GLY A 252 13.87 0.91 11.46
CA GLY A 252 13.23 0.69 10.16
C GLY A 252 14.17 0.07 9.12
N ASN A 253 15.37 -0.35 9.50
CA ASN A 253 16.30 -1.06 8.64
C ASN A 253 16.69 -2.41 9.25
N PHE A 254 17.22 -3.30 8.42
CA PHE A 254 17.93 -4.49 8.88
C PHE A 254 19.43 -4.21 8.78
N GLN A 255 20.10 -4.12 9.93
CA GLN A 255 21.50 -3.72 10.04
C GLN A 255 22.34 -4.79 10.74
N SER A 256 23.50 -5.11 10.19
CA SER A 256 24.46 -6.00 10.83
C SER A 256 25.30 -5.28 11.91
N SER A 257 25.96 -6.05 12.77
CA SER A 257 26.82 -5.53 13.84
C SER A 257 28.01 -4.70 13.34
N ASN A 258 28.42 -4.89 12.08
CA ASN A 258 29.46 -4.12 11.40
C ASN A 258 28.93 -2.82 10.76
N GLY A 259 27.63 -2.56 10.82
CA GLY A 259 26.97 -1.38 10.25
C GLY A 259 26.40 -1.56 8.84
N GLU A 260 26.58 -2.72 8.20
CA GLU A 260 26.03 -3.03 6.87
C GLU A 260 24.50 -3.04 6.89
N LEU A 261 23.89 -2.39 5.90
CA LEU A 261 22.43 -2.25 5.78
C LEU A 261 21.91 -3.07 4.60
N LEU A 262 20.81 -3.78 4.82
CA LEU A 262 20.07 -4.38 3.72
C LEU A 262 19.36 -3.30 2.87
N ASP A 263 19.12 -3.64 1.60
CA ASP A 263 18.60 -2.75 0.55
C ASP A 263 17.16 -2.25 0.77
N ILE A 264 16.36 -3.00 1.55
CA ILE A 264 14.94 -2.75 1.78
C ILE A 264 14.69 -2.62 3.28
N GLY A 265 14.27 -1.42 3.67
CA GLY A 265 13.82 -1.13 5.01
C GLY A 265 12.30 -1.26 5.16
N TYR A 266 11.84 -1.22 6.41
CA TYR A 266 10.44 -1.26 6.79
C TYR A 266 9.96 0.05 7.41
N LYS A 267 8.68 0.34 7.23
CA LYS A 267 8.02 1.48 7.85
C LYS A 267 7.96 1.29 9.37
N THR A 268 8.47 2.28 10.11
CA THR A 268 8.40 2.36 11.56
C THR A 268 8.21 3.79 12.04
N THR A 269 7.85 3.94 13.32
CA THR A 269 7.77 5.25 13.98
C THR A 269 9.17 5.65 14.44
N ILE A 270 9.63 6.84 14.02
CA ILE A 270 10.95 7.40 14.38
C ILE A 270 10.83 8.61 15.32
N GLY A 271 9.61 8.87 15.81
CA GLY A 271 9.32 9.97 16.72
C GLY A 271 9.63 11.32 16.09
N ARG A 272 10.34 12.19 16.84
CA ARG A 272 10.58 13.59 16.43
C ARG A 272 11.81 13.79 15.53
N ARG A 273 12.37 12.71 14.97
CA ARG A 273 13.62 12.75 14.20
C ARG A 273 13.52 13.66 12.97
N ASN A 274 12.42 13.57 12.21
CA ASN A 274 12.18 14.42 11.03
C ASN A 274 12.18 15.92 11.39
N PHE A 275 11.48 16.30 12.46
CA PHE A 275 11.42 17.69 12.93
C PHE A 275 12.76 18.20 13.42
N ARG A 276 13.53 17.37 14.15
CA ARG A 276 14.86 17.75 14.63
C ARG A 276 15.80 18.02 13.44
N ASN A 277 15.83 17.09 12.49
CA ASN A 277 16.70 17.17 11.32
C ASN A 277 16.45 18.45 10.50
N LEU A 278 15.19 18.90 10.39
CA LEU A 278 14.85 20.14 9.70
C LEU A 278 15.59 21.37 10.26
N PHE A 279 15.82 21.43 11.58
CA PHE A 279 16.46 22.58 12.24
C PHE A 279 17.93 22.36 12.57
N THR A 280 18.38 21.11 12.66
CA THR A 280 19.78 20.79 13.02
C THR A 280 20.68 20.61 11.82
N ASP A 281 20.15 20.10 10.70
CA ASP A 281 20.94 19.87 9.50
C ASP A 281 20.97 21.13 8.64
N ARG A 282 22.16 21.74 8.52
CA ARG A 282 22.39 22.97 7.76
C ARG A 282 21.93 22.85 6.31
N ARG A 283 22.00 21.65 5.71
CA ARG A 283 21.59 21.41 4.32
C ARG A 283 20.11 21.70 4.09
N TYR A 284 19.28 21.46 5.09
CA TYR A 284 17.83 21.65 5.01
C TYR A 284 17.39 22.95 5.65
N ALA A 285 17.99 23.32 6.79
CA ALA A 285 17.57 24.47 7.59
C ALA A 285 17.72 25.82 6.84
N GLU A 286 18.85 26.02 6.14
CA GLU A 286 19.13 27.29 5.47
C GLU A 286 18.14 27.59 4.32
N PRO A 287 17.95 26.68 3.33
CA PRO A 287 16.92 26.88 2.30
C PRO A 287 15.51 26.98 2.87
N PHE A 288 15.20 26.20 3.93
CA PHE A 288 13.89 26.21 4.56
C PHE A 288 13.55 27.59 5.12
N ILE A 289 14.45 28.20 5.91
CA ILE A 289 14.21 29.52 6.52
C ILE A 289 14.10 30.60 5.45
N GLN A 290 14.95 30.57 4.42
CA GLN A 290 14.91 31.54 3.34
C GLN A 290 13.55 31.50 2.60
N VAL A 291 13.10 30.31 2.23
CA VAL A 291 11.80 30.13 1.57
C VAL A 291 10.66 30.53 2.51
N PHE A 292 10.70 30.12 3.78
CA PHE A 292 9.68 30.45 4.76
C PHE A 292 9.48 31.96 4.94
N VAL A 293 10.56 32.72 5.11
CA VAL A 293 10.51 34.18 5.24
C VAL A 293 9.96 34.82 3.96
N TRP A 294 10.40 34.35 2.79
CA TRP A 294 9.89 34.83 1.52
C TRP A 294 8.40 34.54 1.37
N THR A 295 7.93 33.33 1.67
CA THR A 295 6.52 32.95 1.58
C THR A 295 5.63 33.82 2.47
N ILE A 296 6.05 34.10 3.71
CA ILE A 296 5.31 35.00 4.61
C ILE A 296 5.29 36.43 4.07
N THR A 297 6.44 36.93 3.64
CA THR A 297 6.58 38.29 3.10
C THR A 297 5.71 38.47 1.87
N PHE A 298 5.79 37.52 0.94
CA PHE A 298 5.00 37.48 -0.28
C PHE A 298 3.50 37.43 0.04
N ALA A 299 3.06 36.54 0.94
CA ALA A 299 1.66 36.44 1.33
C ALA A 299 1.13 37.74 1.95
N LEU A 300 1.90 38.36 2.85
CA LEU A 300 1.53 39.64 3.46
C LEU A 300 1.42 40.76 2.43
N ILE A 301 2.43 40.92 1.57
CA ILE A 301 2.42 41.94 0.51
C ILE A 301 1.23 41.71 -0.42
N SER A 302 0.98 40.46 -0.82
CA SER A 302 -0.12 40.09 -1.71
C SER A 302 -1.48 40.42 -1.09
N VAL A 303 -1.70 40.08 0.17
CA VAL A 303 -2.96 40.39 0.88
C VAL A 303 -3.15 41.90 1.02
N VAL A 304 -2.11 42.64 1.41
CA VAL A 304 -2.19 44.09 1.59
C VAL A 304 -2.46 44.78 0.25
N GLU A 305 -1.75 44.40 -0.81
CA GLU A 305 -1.89 44.98 -2.14
C GLU A 305 -3.26 44.67 -2.74
N THR A 306 -3.69 43.40 -2.74
CA THR A 306 -5.00 43.01 -3.25
C THR A 306 -6.14 43.63 -2.47
N PHE A 307 -6.02 43.75 -1.14
CA PHE A 307 -7.00 44.45 -0.31
C PHE A 307 -7.03 45.95 -0.62
N ALA A 308 -5.87 46.62 -0.68
CA ALA A 308 -5.78 48.06 -0.93
C ALA A 308 -6.31 48.42 -2.33
N LEU A 309 -5.88 47.70 -3.37
CA LEU A 309 -6.36 47.88 -4.73
C LEU A 309 -7.84 47.52 -4.85
N GLY A 310 -8.27 46.41 -4.26
CA GLY A 310 -9.67 45.99 -4.26
C GLY A 310 -10.58 47.01 -3.59
N LEU A 311 -10.18 47.53 -2.43
CA LEU A 311 -10.89 48.57 -1.70
C LEU A 311 -10.91 49.89 -2.49
N LEU A 312 -9.77 50.33 -3.03
CA LEU A 312 -9.66 51.52 -3.86
C LEU A 312 -10.61 51.45 -5.07
N LEU A 313 -10.57 50.34 -5.82
CA LEU A 313 -11.42 50.11 -6.98
C LEU A 313 -12.89 50.02 -6.57
N ALA A 314 -13.22 49.37 -5.45
CA ALA A 314 -14.58 49.29 -4.95
C ALA A 314 -15.16 50.67 -4.59
N VAL A 315 -14.37 51.52 -3.90
CA VAL A 315 -14.78 52.90 -3.56
C VAL A 315 -14.93 53.74 -4.82
N LEU A 316 -13.97 53.69 -5.74
CA LEU A 316 -13.99 54.49 -6.97
C LEU A 316 -15.17 54.10 -7.88
N LEU A 317 -15.43 52.80 -8.06
CA LEU A 317 -16.55 52.32 -8.87
C LEU A 317 -17.91 52.44 -8.18
N ASN A 318 -17.95 52.83 -6.91
CA ASN A 318 -19.18 53.14 -6.19
C ASN A 318 -19.65 54.59 -6.42
N ASP A 319 -18.80 55.47 -6.97
CA ASP A 319 -19.18 56.85 -7.28
C ASP A 319 -20.29 56.90 -8.36
N VAL A 320 -21.36 57.64 -8.06
CA VAL A 320 -22.53 57.80 -8.93
C VAL A 320 -22.22 58.69 -10.14
N GLN A 321 -21.17 59.52 -10.06
CA GLN A 321 -20.76 60.43 -11.15
C GLN A 321 -19.94 59.73 -12.25
N LEU A 322 -19.51 58.48 -12.03
CA LEU A 322 -18.65 57.74 -12.95
C LEU A 322 -19.44 57.17 -14.14
N LYS A 323 -19.16 57.70 -15.33
CA LYS A 323 -19.74 57.22 -16.60
C LYS A 323 -19.19 55.82 -16.95
N LEU A 324 -20.02 54.98 -17.58
CA LEU A 324 -19.67 53.61 -18.00
C LEU A 324 -19.27 52.63 -16.88
N ARG A 325 -19.63 52.91 -15.62
CA ARG A 325 -19.30 52.05 -14.44
C ARG A 325 -19.61 50.55 -14.62
N GLY A 326 -20.64 50.20 -15.39
CA GLY A 326 -21.00 48.80 -15.68
C GLY A 326 -19.93 48.07 -16.51
N LEU A 327 -19.35 48.74 -17.51
CA LEU A 327 -18.27 48.19 -18.34
C LEU A 327 -17.00 48.00 -17.50
N TYR A 328 -16.62 49.01 -16.71
CA TYR A 328 -15.45 48.93 -15.83
C TYR A 328 -15.55 47.80 -14.81
N ARG A 329 -16.72 47.61 -14.17
CA ARG A 329 -16.93 46.50 -13.23
C ARG A 329 -16.80 45.13 -13.90
N SER A 330 -17.38 44.96 -15.09
CA SER A 330 -17.29 43.69 -15.82
C SER A 330 -15.86 43.35 -16.21
N ILE A 331 -15.08 44.31 -16.72
CA ILE A 331 -13.68 44.08 -17.14
C ILE A 331 -12.79 43.72 -15.95
N LEU A 332 -12.97 44.39 -14.80
CA LEU A 332 -12.14 44.17 -13.62
C LEU A 332 -12.39 42.84 -12.90
N ILE A 333 -13.51 42.17 -13.17
CA ILE A 333 -13.82 40.84 -12.62
C ILE A 333 -13.23 39.72 -13.49
N ILE A 334 -12.93 39.98 -14.78
CA ILE A 334 -12.42 38.95 -15.73
C ILE A 334 -11.21 38.17 -15.20
N PRO A 335 -10.21 38.76 -14.53
CA PRO A 335 -9.06 38.00 -14.02
C PRO A 335 -9.42 36.93 -12.99
N TYR A 336 -10.61 37.02 -12.37
CA TYR A 336 -11.11 36.09 -11.36
C TYR A 336 -12.31 35.24 -11.86
N ALA A 337 -12.91 35.59 -13.01
CA ALA A 337 -14.07 34.93 -13.60
C ALA A 337 -13.67 33.71 -14.46
#